data_AF-A0A8T7EQJ2-F1
#
_entry.id   AF-A0A8T7EQJ2-F1
#
_cell.length_a   1.000
_cell.length_b   1.000
_cell.length_c   1.000
_cell.angle_alpha   90.00
_cell.angle_beta   90.00
_cell.angle_gamma   90.00
#
_symmetry.space_group_name_H-M   'P 1'
#
loop_
_entity.id
_entity.type
_entity.pdbx_description
1 polymer ?
#
loop_
_entity_poly.entity_id
_entity_poly.type
_entity_poly.pdbx_seq_one_letter_code
_entity_poly.pdbx_strand_id
1 'polypeptide(L)'
;MNLPHLSGAVRLVSGLTSDPTPVWERAFNSVMGLGLLGDSNPAVNIPGRPFTDPISALIIGLGAVVALRYLRRRLRFTLLAIGLLVLGPLVIFAPNSPSWIASSVLIPVLALCFGLGITALGTLLRRRAAAGLILASLLIFNFGWTFQDLFFVWPDLPEVRAAYNSRIAEQAQVIDRTASDVPTLLCSTDFSAARATTTFNNTRLLALMLNNRSAPLRALNCTFGLVFPNGGAKFQLISPNRSLLDSVDPAVSRWLDLADEAARGVLQFSIEWQLADLTGLFTTAAPVRLEPDVKTTDDVLFPRCG
;
A
#
# COMPACT_ATOMS: atom_id res chain seq x y z
N MET A 1 29.78 9.97 9.67
CA MET A 1 28.88 11.00 10.20
C MET A 1 27.87 10.35 11.12
N ASN A 2 28.03 10.47 12.44
CA ASN A 2 27.02 10.03 13.41
C ASN A 2 25.96 11.12 13.50
N LEU A 3 24.82 10.91 12.87
CA LEU A 3 23.68 11.82 12.98
C LEU A 3 22.99 11.53 14.32
N PRO A 4 23.06 12.43 15.32
CA PRO A 4 22.56 12.16 16.68
C PRO A 4 21.05 11.89 16.73
N HIS A 5 20.29 12.40 15.75
CA HIS A 5 18.85 12.15 15.59
C HIS A 5 18.52 10.73 15.07
N LEU A 6 19.50 9.97 14.59
CA LEU A 6 19.35 8.56 14.20
C LEU A 6 19.76 7.59 15.31
N SER A 7 20.21 8.08 16.47
CA SER A 7 20.49 7.21 17.61
C SER A 7 19.20 6.63 18.18
N GLY A 8 19.16 5.31 18.40
CA GLY A 8 17.97 4.61 18.87
C GLY A 8 17.44 5.16 20.21
N ALA A 9 18.33 5.62 21.09
CA ALA A 9 17.96 6.22 22.37
C ALA A 9 17.19 7.54 22.21
N VAL A 10 17.61 8.41 21.27
CA VAL A 10 16.91 9.68 21.01
C VAL A 10 15.53 9.42 20.42
N ARG A 11 15.36 8.42 19.54
CA ARG A 11 14.04 8.02 19.03
C ARG A 11 13.10 7.47 20.09
N LEU A 12 13.63 6.73 21.07
CA LEU A 12 12.81 6.21 22.18
C LEU A 12 12.32 7.37 23.07
N VAL A 13 13.21 8.29 23.44
CA VAL A 13 12.86 9.43 24.30
C VAL A 13 11.96 10.42 23.56
N SER A 14 12.27 10.76 22.30
CA SER A 14 11.44 11.67 21.50
C SER A 14 10.09 11.05 21.14
N GLY A 15 10.04 9.75 20.88
CA GLY A 15 8.80 8.99 20.69
C GLY A 15 7.93 8.97 21.94
N LEU A 16 8.55 8.84 23.13
CA LEU A 16 7.83 8.92 24.41
C LEU A 16 7.20 10.30 24.66
N THR A 17 7.82 11.39 24.20
CA THR A 17 7.34 12.76 24.40
C THR A 17 6.48 13.32 23.27
N SER A 18 6.48 12.70 22.09
CA SER A 18 5.73 13.18 20.91
C SER A 18 4.33 12.60 20.80
N ASP A 19 4.09 11.46 21.45
CA ASP A 19 2.78 10.85 21.53
C ASP A 19 2.00 11.45 22.73
N PRO A 20 0.85 12.11 22.51
CA PRO A 20 0.07 12.71 23.59
C PRO A 20 -0.65 11.68 24.47
N THR A 21 -0.66 10.39 24.10
CA THR A 21 -1.36 9.37 24.87
C THR A 21 -0.71 9.14 26.24
N PRO A 22 -1.51 9.14 27.34
CA PRO A 22 -1.02 8.86 28.68
C PRO A 22 -0.30 7.50 28.78
N VAL A 23 0.75 7.42 29.59
CA VAL A 23 1.56 6.19 29.77
C VAL A 23 0.73 4.98 30.23
N TRP A 24 -0.26 5.20 31.10
CA TRP A 24 -1.14 4.12 31.57
C TRP A 24 -2.04 3.59 30.45
N GLU A 25 -2.50 4.45 29.56
CA GLU A 25 -3.34 4.09 28.42
C GLU A 25 -2.52 3.30 27.40
N ARG A 26 -1.28 3.71 27.15
CA ARG A 26 -0.32 2.95 26.32
C ARG A 26 -0.07 1.56 26.88
N ALA A 27 0.16 1.47 28.20
CA ALA A 27 0.35 0.18 28.87
C ALA A 27 -0.88 -0.72 28.74
N PHE A 28 -2.07 -0.17 28.98
CA PHE A 28 -3.33 -0.88 28.83
C PHE A 28 -3.54 -1.35 27.38
N ASN A 29 -3.40 -0.45 26.41
CA ASN A 29 -3.56 -0.73 24.99
C ASN A 29 -2.52 -1.74 24.47
N SER A 30 -1.28 -1.71 24.95
CA SER A 30 -0.27 -2.71 24.62
C SER A 30 -0.61 -4.10 25.15
N VAL A 31 -1.13 -4.22 26.37
CA VAL A 31 -1.56 -5.51 26.93
C VAL A 31 -2.78 -6.05 26.19
N MET A 32 -3.76 -5.19 25.94
CA MET A 32 -4.93 -5.51 25.12
C MET A 32 -4.54 -5.83 23.68
N GLY A 33 -3.43 -5.26 23.21
CA GLY A 33 -2.76 -5.50 21.94
C GLY A 33 -2.47 -6.97 21.63
N LEU A 34 -2.31 -7.80 22.67
CA LEU A 34 -2.01 -9.22 22.52
C LEU A 34 -3.17 -10.02 21.92
N GLY A 35 -4.42 -9.63 22.18
CA GLY A 35 -5.57 -10.47 21.84
C GLY A 35 -6.88 -9.77 21.53
N LEU A 36 -6.99 -8.46 21.78
CA LEU A 36 -8.26 -7.73 21.74
C LEU A 36 -8.21 -6.47 20.89
N LEU A 37 -7.12 -5.70 20.99
CA LEU A 37 -6.90 -4.49 20.18
C LEU A 37 -5.76 -4.73 19.19
N GLY A 38 -5.85 -4.14 18.00
CA GLY A 38 -4.81 -4.23 16.98
C GLY A 38 -4.19 -2.89 16.63
N ASP A 39 -2.97 -2.93 16.11
CA ASP A 39 -2.30 -1.76 15.53
C ASP A 39 -3.08 -1.32 14.28
N SER A 40 -3.38 -0.03 14.16
CA SER A 40 -4.11 0.52 13.01
C SER A 40 -3.22 0.85 11.82
N ASN A 41 -1.90 0.67 11.92
CA ASN A 41 -0.96 1.00 10.85
C ASN A 41 -1.04 -0.01 9.68
N PRO A 42 -1.55 0.40 8.50
CA PRO A 42 -1.73 -0.51 7.37
C PRO A 42 -0.41 -0.97 6.72
N ALA A 43 0.70 -0.27 6.97
CA ALA A 43 1.98 -0.58 6.34
C ALA A 43 2.73 -1.76 6.97
N VAL A 44 2.30 -2.21 8.15
CA VAL A 44 3.03 -3.24 8.93
C VAL A 44 2.18 -4.43 9.34
N ASN A 45 0.85 -4.29 9.37
CA ASN A 45 -0.08 -5.37 9.69
C ASN A 45 -1.46 -5.09 9.07
N ILE A 46 -2.39 -6.02 9.25
CA ILE A 46 -3.83 -5.82 8.99
C ILE A 46 -4.36 -4.82 10.03
N PRO A 47 -4.85 -3.63 9.61
CA PRO A 47 -5.33 -2.60 10.53
C PRO A 47 -6.37 -3.11 11.52
N GLY A 48 -6.15 -2.85 12.80
CA GLY A 48 -7.08 -3.19 13.88
C GLY A 48 -7.08 -4.66 14.29
N ARG A 49 -6.30 -5.53 13.63
CA ARG A 49 -6.19 -6.94 14.00
C ARG A 49 -5.23 -7.12 15.19
N PRO A 50 -5.65 -7.81 16.27
CA PRO A 50 -4.79 -8.04 17.43
C PRO A 50 -3.60 -8.95 17.11
N PHE A 51 -2.61 -8.97 18.00
CA PHE A 51 -1.37 -9.72 17.78
C PHE A 51 -1.59 -11.23 17.62
N THR A 52 -2.48 -11.77 18.45
CA THR A 52 -2.98 -13.15 18.37
C THR A 52 -4.49 -13.17 18.57
N ASP A 53 -5.12 -14.33 18.39
CA ASP A 53 -6.51 -14.49 18.80
C ASP A 53 -6.66 -14.41 20.34
N PRO A 54 -7.85 -14.04 20.86
CA PRO A 54 -8.08 -13.94 22.30
C PRO A 54 -7.73 -15.21 23.08
N ILE A 55 -7.96 -16.40 22.52
CA ILE A 55 -7.69 -17.68 23.20
C ILE A 55 -6.18 -17.92 23.27
N SER A 56 -5.45 -17.69 22.16
CA SER A 56 -3.98 -17.74 22.17
C SER A 56 -3.38 -16.73 23.13
N ALA A 57 -3.93 -15.52 23.21
CA ALA A 57 -3.50 -14.49 24.16
C ALA A 57 -3.65 -14.96 25.61
N LEU A 58 -4.75 -15.63 25.96
CA LEU A 58 -4.94 -16.23 27.28
C LEU A 58 -3.93 -17.35 27.57
N ILE A 59 -3.64 -18.21 26.59
CA ILE A 59 -2.64 -19.28 26.71
C ILE A 59 -1.24 -18.69 26.91
N ILE A 60 -0.89 -17.65 26.15
CA ILE A 60 0.37 -16.89 26.32
C ILE A 60 0.43 -16.29 27.73
N GLY A 61 -0.65 -15.66 28.20
CA GLY A 61 -0.76 -15.11 29.54
C GLY A 61 -0.53 -16.16 30.63
N LEU A 62 -1.14 -17.34 30.48
CA LEU A 62 -0.91 -18.48 31.39
C LEU A 62 0.57 -18.88 31.40
N GLY A 63 1.21 -19.00 30.23
CA GLY A 63 2.64 -19.29 30.13
C GLY A 63 3.53 -18.23 30.80
N ALA A 64 3.22 -16.95 30.59
CA ALA A 64 3.93 -15.84 31.22
C ALA A 64 3.79 -15.88 32.76
N VAL A 65 2.59 -16.13 33.28
CA VAL A 65 2.35 -16.30 34.73
C VAL A 65 3.16 -17.47 35.29
N VAL A 66 3.20 -18.61 34.59
CA VAL A 66 4.02 -19.76 35.00
C VAL A 66 5.51 -19.41 35.00
N ALA A 67 6.00 -18.75 33.95
CA ALA A 67 7.41 -18.35 33.85
C ALA A 67 7.81 -17.43 35.01
N LEU A 68 6.99 -16.41 35.30
CA LEU A 68 7.23 -15.45 36.39
C LEU A 68 7.11 -16.12 37.78
N ARG A 69 6.08 -16.95 38.01
CA ARG A 69 5.89 -17.65 39.29
C ARG A 69 7.05 -18.58 39.64
N TYR A 70 7.69 -19.18 38.64
CA TYR A 70 8.78 -20.15 38.82
C TYR A 70 10.17 -19.60 38.46
N LEU A 71 10.33 -18.27 38.33
CA LEU A 71 11.55 -17.62 37.86
C LEU A 71 12.80 -17.99 38.68
N ARG A 72 12.65 -18.27 39.97
CA ARG A 72 13.77 -18.63 40.87
C ARG A 72 14.00 -20.14 41.02
N ARG A 73 13.17 -21.00 40.42
CA ARG A 73 13.22 -22.46 40.67
C ARG A 73 13.98 -23.24 39.62
N ARG A 74 13.92 -22.85 38.34
CA ARG A 74 14.58 -23.56 37.24
C ARG A 74 15.01 -22.59 36.14
N LEU A 75 16.23 -22.80 35.63
CA LEU A 75 16.85 -21.94 34.61
C LEU A 75 15.95 -21.71 33.37
N ARG A 76 15.23 -22.75 32.92
CA ARG A 76 14.33 -22.64 31.76
C ARG A 76 13.20 -21.61 31.93
N PHE A 77 12.69 -21.44 33.15
CA PHE A 77 11.67 -20.43 33.44
C PHE A 77 12.30 -19.07 33.68
N THR A 78 13.50 -19.05 34.27
CA THR A 78 14.29 -17.84 34.50
C THR A 78 14.59 -17.11 33.19
N LEU A 79 15.08 -17.83 32.16
CA LEU A 79 15.40 -17.22 30.86
C LEU A 79 14.17 -16.57 30.20
N LEU A 80 13.04 -17.27 30.22
CA LEU A 80 11.79 -16.76 29.67
C LEU A 80 11.27 -15.55 30.46
N ALA A 81 11.33 -15.61 31.79
CA ALA A 81 10.94 -14.50 32.66
C ALA A 81 11.85 -13.27 32.47
N ILE A 82 13.17 -13.46 32.29
CA ILE A 82 14.09 -12.36 31.97
C ILE A 82 13.71 -11.72 30.63
N GLY A 83 13.42 -12.54 29.60
CA GLY A 83 12.94 -12.02 28.31
C GLY A 83 11.71 -11.13 28.46
N LEU A 84 10.70 -11.57 29.24
CA LEU A 84 9.51 -10.78 29.54
C LEU A 84 9.82 -9.49 30.31
N LEU A 85 10.68 -9.56 31.33
CA LEU A 85 11.00 -8.41 32.19
C LEU A 85 11.89 -7.37 31.50
N VAL A 86 12.77 -7.80 30.60
CA VAL A 86 13.68 -6.91 29.88
C VAL A 86 13.02 -6.32 28.63
N LEU A 87 12.33 -7.15 27.84
CA LEU A 87 11.73 -6.71 26.57
C LEU A 87 10.29 -6.20 26.73
N GLY A 88 9.56 -6.68 27.75
CA GLY A 88 8.17 -6.28 28.01
C GLY A 88 7.98 -4.77 28.17
N PRO A 89 8.79 -4.06 28.98
CA PRO A 89 8.68 -2.61 29.12
C PRO A 89 8.80 -1.85 27.80
N LEU A 90 9.63 -2.32 26.86
CA LEU A 90 9.79 -1.71 25.54
C LEU A 90 8.50 -1.74 24.71
N VAL A 91 7.70 -2.80 24.88
CA VAL A 91 6.42 -2.99 24.19
C VAL A 91 5.28 -2.32 24.94
N ILE A 92 5.23 -2.46 26.26
CA ILE A 92 4.17 -1.92 27.12
C ILE A 92 4.13 -0.39 27.04
N PHE A 93 5.29 0.26 26.99
CA PHE A 93 5.39 1.72 26.93
C PHE A 93 5.72 2.25 25.53
N ALA A 94 5.52 1.45 24.48
CA ALA A 94 5.74 1.88 23.11
C ALA A 94 4.83 3.07 22.73
N PRO A 95 5.27 3.98 21.86
CA PRO A 95 4.39 5.03 21.32
C PRO A 95 3.45 4.42 20.29
N ASN A 96 2.28 5.02 20.13
CA ASN A 96 1.18 4.55 19.28
C ASN A 96 0.78 3.11 19.63
N SER A 97 0.63 2.80 20.92
CA SER A 97 0.21 1.48 21.38
C SER A 97 -1.27 1.21 21.08
N PRO A 98 -1.62 0.00 20.61
CA PRO A 98 -0.75 -1.15 20.36
C PRO A 98 0.12 -0.98 19.10
N SER A 99 1.42 -1.30 19.20
CA SER A 99 2.37 -1.19 18.09
C SER A 99 2.92 -2.55 17.67
N TRP A 100 2.70 -2.92 16.41
CA TRP A 100 3.21 -4.17 15.83
C TRP A 100 4.75 -4.18 15.77
N ILE A 101 5.33 -3.06 15.33
CA ILE A 101 6.79 -2.90 15.22
C ILE A 101 7.46 -3.08 16.59
N ALA A 102 6.94 -2.41 17.63
CA ALA A 102 7.50 -2.55 18.97
C ALA A 102 7.36 -4.00 19.49
N SER A 103 6.20 -4.62 19.26
CA SER A 103 5.90 -5.98 19.70
C SER A 103 6.74 -7.05 18.99
N SER A 104 7.30 -6.77 17.81
CA SER A 104 8.09 -7.73 17.03
C SER A 104 9.27 -8.35 17.80
N VAL A 105 9.88 -7.57 18.70
CA VAL A 105 11.00 -8.00 19.55
C VAL A 105 10.56 -9.06 20.57
N LEU A 106 9.29 -9.06 20.96
CA LEU A 106 8.74 -9.98 21.95
C LEU A 106 8.24 -11.30 21.33
N ILE A 107 8.13 -11.41 20.00
CA ILE A 107 7.56 -12.59 19.31
C ILE A 107 8.17 -13.91 19.77
N PRO A 108 9.50 -14.09 19.84
CA PRO A 108 10.08 -15.36 20.27
C PRO A 108 9.71 -15.70 21.72
N VAL A 109 9.64 -14.68 22.58
CA VAL A 109 9.26 -14.81 23.99
C VAL A 109 7.79 -15.21 24.11
N LEU A 110 6.89 -14.55 23.36
CA LEU A 110 5.47 -14.87 23.34
C LEU A 110 5.20 -16.28 22.81
N ALA A 111 5.91 -16.71 21.77
CA ALA A 111 5.80 -18.07 21.23
C ALA A 111 6.21 -19.14 22.26
N LEU A 112 7.28 -18.90 23.02
CA LEU A 112 7.68 -19.78 24.11
C LEU A 112 6.67 -19.76 25.27
N CYS A 113 6.10 -18.60 25.59
CA CYS A 113 5.00 -18.49 26.55
C CYS A 113 3.77 -19.28 26.09
N PHE A 114 3.40 -19.23 24.82
CA PHE A 114 2.31 -20.04 24.27
C PHE A 114 2.56 -21.54 24.47
N GLY A 115 3.74 -22.03 24.10
CA GLY A 115 4.12 -23.43 24.30
C GLY A 115 4.10 -23.83 25.79
N LEU A 116 4.64 -22.99 26.67
CA LEU A 116 4.58 -23.20 28.12
C LEU A 116 3.13 -23.22 28.63
N GLY A 117 2.28 -22.32 28.15
CA GLY A 117 0.85 -22.24 28.46
C GLY A 117 0.11 -23.53 28.11
N ILE A 118 0.35 -24.09 26.91
CA ILE A 118 -0.23 -25.38 26.50
C ILE A 118 0.23 -26.51 27.42
N THR A 119 1.52 -26.57 27.76
CA THR A 119 2.01 -27.61 28.67
C THR A 119 1.38 -27.51 30.05
N ALA A 120 1.22 -26.29 30.58
CA ALA A 120 0.54 -26.03 31.84
C ALA A 120 -0.94 -26.45 31.77
N LEU A 121 -1.64 -26.09 30.70
CA LEU A 121 -3.04 -26.45 30.48
C LEU A 121 -3.22 -27.98 30.40
N GLY A 122 -2.35 -28.68 29.70
CA GLY A 122 -2.36 -30.15 29.61
C GLY A 122 -2.14 -30.84 30.96
N THR A 123 -1.29 -30.27 31.82
CA THR A 123 -1.12 -30.77 33.20
C THR A 123 -2.35 -30.50 34.07
N LEU A 124 -2.99 -29.35 33.91
CA LEU A 124 -4.20 -28.96 34.66
C LEU A 124 -5.40 -29.84 34.30
N LEU A 125 -5.60 -30.10 33.00
CA LEU A 125 -6.71 -30.92 32.49
C LEU A 125 -6.53 -32.42 32.76
N ARG A 126 -5.32 -32.87 33.12
CA ARG A 126 -4.93 -34.30 33.27
C ARG A 126 -5.28 -35.18 32.04
N ARG A 127 -5.55 -34.57 30.88
CA ARG A 127 -5.97 -35.21 29.63
C ARG A 127 -5.20 -34.63 28.45
N ARG A 128 -4.02 -35.18 28.15
CA ARG A 128 -3.16 -34.70 27.07
C ARG A 128 -3.83 -34.75 25.69
N ALA A 129 -4.66 -35.76 25.43
CA ALA A 129 -5.43 -35.86 24.19
C ALA A 129 -6.41 -34.68 24.03
N ALA A 130 -7.08 -34.26 25.11
CA ALA A 130 -7.98 -33.11 25.07
C ALA A 130 -7.22 -31.80 24.80
N ALA A 131 -6.05 -31.61 25.41
CA ALA A 131 -5.19 -30.45 25.12
C ALA A 131 -4.70 -30.45 23.65
N GLY A 132 -4.38 -31.62 23.11
CA GLY A 132 -4.02 -31.77 21.69
C GLY A 132 -5.17 -31.43 20.74
N LEU A 133 -6.39 -31.86 21.05
CA LEU A 133 -7.59 -31.51 20.28
C LEU A 133 -7.88 -30.00 20.36
N ILE A 134 -7.78 -29.38 21.54
CA ILE A 134 -7.94 -27.93 21.70
C ILE A 134 -6.92 -27.19 20.83
N LEU A 135 -5.65 -27.62 20.85
CA LEU A 135 -4.61 -27.01 20.03
C LEU A 135 -4.88 -27.17 18.53
N ALA A 136 -5.29 -28.37 18.10
CA ALA A 136 -5.63 -28.63 16.70
C ALA A 136 -6.80 -27.75 16.24
N SER A 137 -7.87 -27.67 17.03
CA SER A 137 -9.02 -26.81 16.76
C SER A 137 -8.63 -25.34 16.70
N LEU A 138 -7.79 -24.88 17.64
CA LEU A 138 -7.31 -23.50 17.68
C LEU A 138 -6.46 -23.16 16.44
N LEU A 139 -5.63 -24.10 15.99
CA LEU A 139 -4.79 -23.92 14.81
C LEU A 139 -5.63 -23.87 13.53
N ILE A 140 -6.61 -24.76 13.38
CA ILE A 140 -7.55 -24.74 12.24
C ILE A 140 -8.34 -23.43 12.21
N PHE A 141 -8.86 -22.99 13.36
CA PHE A 141 -9.59 -21.73 13.48
C PHE A 141 -8.69 -20.53 13.10
N ASN A 142 -7.49 -20.44 13.66
CA ASN A 142 -6.56 -19.34 13.35
C ASN A 142 -6.11 -19.33 11.89
N PHE A 143 -5.94 -20.52 11.29
CA PHE A 143 -5.63 -20.63 9.87
C PHE A 143 -6.78 -20.08 9.02
N GLY A 144 -8.02 -20.51 9.27
CA GLY A 144 -9.20 -20.01 8.57
C GLY A 144 -9.38 -18.51 8.72
N TRP A 145 -9.27 -17.99 9.95
CA TRP A 145 -9.39 -16.56 10.22
C TRP A 145 -8.27 -15.75 9.53
N THR A 146 -7.02 -16.21 9.62
CA THR A 146 -5.89 -15.55 8.95
C THR A 146 -6.01 -15.59 7.43
N PHE A 147 -6.48 -16.70 6.87
CA PHE A 147 -6.70 -16.83 5.44
C PHE A 147 -7.78 -15.84 4.95
N GLN A 148 -8.90 -15.76 5.65
CA GLN A 148 -9.95 -14.80 5.33
C GLN A 148 -9.43 -13.36 5.40
N ASP A 149 -8.75 -13.01 6.49
CA ASP A 149 -8.26 -11.66 6.72
C ASP A 149 -7.21 -11.27 5.67
N LEU A 150 -6.26 -12.16 5.35
CA LEU A 150 -5.17 -11.85 4.43
C LEU A 150 -5.62 -11.75 2.98
N PHE A 151 -6.51 -12.65 2.52
CA PHE A 151 -6.85 -12.76 1.10
C PHE A 151 -8.13 -12.01 0.72
N PHE A 152 -9.01 -11.69 1.66
CA PHE A 152 -10.28 -11.03 1.36
C PHE A 152 -10.43 -9.70 2.07
N VAL A 153 -10.15 -9.62 3.38
CA VAL A 153 -10.35 -8.37 4.13
C VAL A 153 -9.25 -7.35 3.82
N TRP A 154 -7.99 -7.75 3.98
CA TRP A 154 -6.83 -6.88 3.81
C TRP A 154 -6.77 -6.15 2.45
N PRO A 155 -6.96 -6.79 1.28
CA PRO A 155 -6.89 -6.09 -0.01
C PRO A 155 -8.06 -5.10 -0.23
N ASP A 156 -9.19 -5.28 0.47
CA ASP A 156 -10.38 -4.45 0.33
C ASP A 156 -10.38 -3.23 1.27
N LEU A 157 -9.54 -3.23 2.30
CA LEU A 157 -9.46 -2.12 3.26
C LEU A 157 -8.96 -0.83 2.59
N PRO A 158 -9.68 0.31 2.75
CA PRO A 158 -9.31 1.56 2.08
C PRO A 158 -7.95 2.11 2.56
N GLU A 159 -7.60 1.92 3.83
CA GLU A 159 -6.33 2.36 4.40
C GLU A 159 -5.16 1.58 3.80
N VAL A 160 -5.32 0.26 3.60
CA VAL A 160 -4.32 -0.60 2.94
C VAL A 160 -4.17 -0.20 1.48
N ARG A 161 -5.30 -0.04 0.79
CA ARG A 161 -5.33 0.37 -0.62
C ARG A 161 -4.64 1.72 -0.84
N ALA A 162 -4.79 2.65 0.09
CA ALA A 162 -4.11 3.94 0.07
C ALA A 162 -2.61 3.80 0.37
N ALA A 163 -2.24 3.09 1.43
CA ALA A 163 -0.85 2.91 1.86
C ALA A 163 0.03 2.22 0.79
N TYR A 164 -0.53 1.24 0.09
CA TYR A 164 0.18 0.47 -0.95
C TYR A 164 -0.02 1.01 -2.37
N ASN A 165 -0.65 2.18 -2.53
CA ASN A 165 -0.91 2.78 -3.84
C ASN A 165 -1.62 1.82 -4.82
N SER A 166 -2.56 1.02 -4.33
CA SER A 166 -3.28 -0.02 -5.09
C SER A 166 -3.85 0.49 -6.42
N ARG A 167 -4.38 1.72 -6.45
CA ARG A 167 -4.90 2.36 -7.67
C ARG A 167 -3.85 2.46 -8.78
N ILE A 168 -2.61 2.80 -8.42
CA ILE A 168 -1.52 2.92 -9.38
C ILE A 168 -1.11 1.53 -9.88
N ALA A 169 -1.12 0.53 -9.00
CA ALA A 169 -0.87 -0.86 -9.38
C ALA A 169 -1.96 -1.42 -10.32
N GLU A 170 -3.24 -1.09 -10.08
CA GLU A 170 -4.35 -1.44 -10.97
C GLU A 170 -4.19 -0.80 -12.36
N GLN A 171 -3.81 0.48 -12.41
CA GLN A 171 -3.51 1.17 -13.67
C GLN A 171 -2.32 0.50 -14.40
N ALA A 172 -1.24 0.17 -13.68
CA ALA A 172 -0.10 -0.52 -14.25
C ALA A 172 -0.51 -1.88 -14.84
N GLN A 173 -1.33 -2.65 -14.12
CA GLN A 173 -1.82 -3.94 -14.58
C GLN A 173 -2.66 -3.82 -15.87
N VAL A 174 -3.48 -2.77 -15.99
CA VAL A 174 -4.23 -2.52 -17.23
C VAL A 174 -3.28 -2.20 -18.39
N ILE A 175 -2.29 -1.33 -18.18
CA ILE A 175 -1.27 -1.00 -19.19
C ILE A 175 -0.53 -2.26 -19.64
N ASP A 176 -0.04 -3.07 -18.71
CA ASP A 176 0.71 -4.28 -19.02
C ASP A 176 -0.08 -5.27 -19.90
N ARG A 177 -1.41 -5.27 -19.79
CA ARG A 177 -2.30 -6.12 -20.60
C ARG A 177 -2.65 -5.53 -21.96
N THR A 178 -2.60 -4.21 -22.12
CA THR A 178 -3.23 -3.51 -23.26
C THR A 178 -2.25 -2.72 -24.13
N ALA A 179 -1.09 -2.33 -23.58
CA ALA A 179 -0.18 -1.39 -24.24
C ALA A 179 0.44 -1.90 -25.56
N SER A 180 0.40 -3.21 -25.81
CA SER A 180 0.82 -3.79 -27.09
C SER A 180 -0.17 -3.54 -28.23
N ASP A 181 -1.47 -3.41 -27.90
CA ASP A 181 -2.55 -3.35 -28.90
C ASP A 181 -3.23 -1.97 -28.92
N VAL A 182 -3.24 -1.28 -27.79
CA VAL A 182 -3.96 0.00 -27.60
C VAL A 182 -2.95 1.10 -27.24
N PRO A 183 -2.83 2.16 -28.07
CA PRO A 183 -2.01 3.32 -27.74
C PRO A 183 -2.38 3.89 -26.37
N THR A 184 -1.36 4.04 -25.51
CA THR A 184 -1.54 4.50 -24.13
C THR A 184 -0.95 5.89 -23.94
N LEU A 185 -1.82 6.81 -23.54
CA LEU A 185 -1.50 8.19 -23.20
C LEU A 185 -1.51 8.37 -21.68
N LEU A 186 -0.51 9.07 -21.14
CA LEU A 186 -0.38 9.31 -19.73
C LEU A 186 -0.58 10.79 -19.40
N CYS A 187 -1.57 11.10 -18.56
CA CYS A 187 -1.76 12.45 -18.03
C CYS A 187 -0.69 12.75 -16.99
N SER A 188 0.21 13.68 -17.31
CA SER A 188 1.23 14.18 -16.38
C SER A 188 1.54 15.64 -16.68
N THR A 189 1.67 16.45 -15.64
CA THR A 189 2.15 17.84 -15.76
C THR A 189 3.67 17.91 -15.84
N ASP A 190 4.37 16.85 -15.43
CA ASP A 190 5.82 16.71 -15.53
C ASP A 190 6.14 15.60 -16.55
N PHE A 191 6.63 16.01 -17.72
CA PHE A 191 6.99 15.11 -18.83
C PHE A 191 8.29 14.35 -18.59
N SER A 192 9.12 14.84 -17.66
CA SER A 192 10.36 14.21 -17.23
C SER A 192 10.16 13.25 -16.05
N ALA A 193 9.03 13.36 -15.35
CA ALA A 193 8.66 12.57 -14.16
C ALA A 193 8.94 11.08 -14.26
N ALA A 194 8.60 10.45 -15.39
CA ALA A 194 8.79 9.01 -15.58
C ALA A 194 10.28 8.61 -15.64
N ARG A 195 11.17 9.56 -15.99
CA ARG A 195 12.62 9.37 -16.11
C ARG A 195 13.43 10.07 -15.01
N ALA A 196 12.80 10.94 -14.23
CA ALA A 196 13.46 11.68 -13.16
C ALA A 196 13.98 10.71 -12.09
N THR A 197 15.23 10.87 -11.66
CA THR A 197 15.87 10.01 -10.65
C THR A 197 15.67 10.50 -9.22
N THR A 198 15.38 11.79 -9.04
CA THR A 198 15.36 12.48 -7.73
C THR A 198 13.97 12.75 -7.17
N THR A 199 12.94 12.84 -8.01
CA THR A 199 11.55 13.07 -7.59
C THR A 199 10.74 11.77 -7.67
N PHE A 200 9.99 11.48 -6.61
CA PHE A 200 9.12 10.29 -6.51
C PHE A 200 7.66 10.75 -6.57
N ASN A 201 7.05 10.67 -7.76
CA ASN A 201 5.66 11.06 -8.00
C ASN A 201 4.85 9.87 -8.55
N ASN A 202 3.52 10.02 -8.63
CA ASN A 202 2.62 8.93 -9.05
C ASN A 202 2.94 8.41 -10.47
N THR A 203 3.37 9.29 -11.37
CA THR A 203 3.81 8.93 -12.73
C THR A 203 5.03 8.02 -12.72
N ARG A 204 6.03 8.34 -11.88
CA ARG A 204 7.21 7.49 -11.70
C ARG A 204 6.85 6.17 -11.01
N LEU A 205 6.00 6.22 -9.98
CA LEU A 205 5.55 5.02 -9.28
C LEU A 205 4.82 4.08 -10.25
N LEU A 206 3.95 4.60 -11.11
CA LEU A 206 3.32 3.83 -12.19
C LEU A 206 4.39 3.17 -13.07
N ALA A 207 5.35 3.94 -13.58
CA ALA A 207 6.40 3.42 -14.45
C ALA A 207 7.26 2.33 -13.78
N LEU A 208 7.46 2.41 -12.46
CA LEU A 208 8.17 1.40 -11.66
C LEU A 208 7.34 0.13 -11.43
N MET A 209 6.01 0.24 -11.44
CA MET A 209 5.08 -0.88 -11.25
C MET A 209 4.79 -1.65 -12.55
N LEU A 210 5.15 -1.12 -13.71
CA LEU A 210 4.96 -1.80 -14.99
C LEU A 210 5.92 -2.98 -15.16
N ASN A 211 5.36 -4.11 -15.55
CA ASN A 211 6.13 -5.27 -15.96
C ASN A 211 6.73 -5.08 -17.36
N ASN A 212 5.95 -4.55 -18.31
CA ASN A 212 6.42 -4.28 -19.66
C ASN A 212 7.08 -2.89 -19.77
N ARG A 213 8.39 -2.83 -19.57
CA ARG A 213 9.18 -1.58 -19.66
C ARG A 213 9.34 -1.03 -21.09
N SER A 214 9.00 -1.82 -22.10
CA SER A 214 9.08 -1.43 -23.51
C SER A 214 7.75 -0.87 -24.04
N ALA A 215 6.71 -0.80 -23.20
CA ALA A 215 5.43 -0.21 -23.57
C ALA A 215 5.62 1.25 -24.06
N PRO A 216 5.13 1.61 -25.25
CA PRO A 216 5.28 2.95 -25.81
C PRO A 216 4.33 3.93 -25.11
N LEU A 217 4.68 4.35 -23.90
CA LEU A 217 3.92 5.33 -23.13
C LEU A 217 4.23 6.74 -23.59
N ARG A 218 3.19 7.51 -23.91
CA ARG A 218 3.33 8.92 -24.31
C ARG A 218 2.70 9.80 -23.23
N ALA A 219 3.50 10.64 -22.58
CA ALA A 219 3.00 11.58 -21.60
C ALA A 219 2.49 12.85 -22.28
N LEU A 220 1.34 13.36 -21.83
CA LEU A 220 0.77 14.63 -22.25
C LEU A 220 0.17 15.40 -21.07
N ASN A 221 0.11 16.73 -21.18
CA ASN A 221 -0.54 17.56 -20.18
C ASN A 221 -2.05 17.66 -20.48
N CYS A 222 -2.83 16.82 -19.80
CA CYS A 222 -4.27 16.71 -20.01
C CYS A 222 -5.08 17.92 -19.52
N THR A 223 -4.45 18.86 -18.80
CA THR A 223 -5.13 20.05 -18.28
C THR A 223 -5.53 21.01 -19.41
N PHE A 224 -4.69 21.13 -20.44
CA PHE A 224 -4.85 22.12 -21.51
C PHE A 224 -5.06 21.51 -22.90
N GLY A 225 -4.88 20.19 -23.06
CA GLY A 225 -5.06 19.56 -24.36
C GLY A 225 -5.11 18.05 -24.31
N LEU A 226 -5.69 17.47 -25.35
CA LEU A 226 -5.69 16.03 -25.62
C LEU A 226 -5.05 15.77 -26.98
N VAL A 227 -4.41 14.61 -27.09
CA VAL A 227 -3.89 14.09 -28.36
C VAL A 227 -4.73 12.87 -28.70
N PHE A 228 -5.22 12.80 -29.93
CA PHE A 228 -6.00 11.66 -30.44
C PHE A 228 -5.11 10.83 -31.37
N PRO A 229 -4.53 9.71 -30.89
CA PRO A 229 -3.70 8.85 -31.71
C PRO A 229 -4.54 8.27 -32.85
N ASN A 230 -3.90 8.04 -34.01
CA ASN A 230 -4.53 7.35 -35.14
C ASN A 230 -5.92 7.92 -35.52
N GLY A 231 -6.08 9.25 -35.50
CA GLY A 231 -7.33 9.90 -35.90
C GLY A 231 -8.52 9.66 -34.96
N GLY A 232 -8.27 9.30 -33.70
CA GLY A 232 -9.34 9.02 -32.73
C GLY A 232 -9.82 7.57 -32.71
N ALA A 233 -9.15 6.68 -33.46
CA ALA A 233 -9.28 5.23 -33.30
C ALA A 233 -8.97 4.80 -31.85
N LYS A 234 -9.35 3.58 -31.46
CA LYS A 234 -9.32 3.14 -30.06
C LYS A 234 -7.98 3.43 -29.36
N PHE A 235 -8.02 4.21 -28.28
CA PHE A 235 -6.87 4.53 -27.43
C PHE A 235 -7.27 4.60 -25.96
N GLN A 236 -6.28 4.61 -25.06
CA GLN A 236 -6.52 4.77 -23.63
C GLN A 236 -5.72 5.92 -23.03
N LEU A 237 -6.36 6.66 -22.13
CA LEU A 237 -5.78 7.75 -21.35
C LEU A 237 -5.76 7.35 -19.88
N ILE A 238 -4.59 7.47 -19.27
CA ILE A 238 -4.37 7.05 -17.88
C ILE A 238 -3.95 8.25 -17.07
N SER A 239 -4.63 8.46 -15.94
CA SER A 239 -4.30 9.53 -15.00
C SER A 239 -3.84 8.95 -13.66
N PRO A 240 -2.53 8.89 -13.40
CA PRO A 240 -1.98 8.48 -12.10
C PRO A 240 -2.44 9.39 -10.95
N ASN A 241 -2.72 10.64 -11.28
CA ASN A 241 -3.22 11.64 -10.36
C ASN A 241 -4.59 12.15 -10.79
N ARG A 242 -5.65 11.61 -10.19
CA ARG A 242 -7.04 11.94 -10.52
C ARG A 242 -7.32 13.45 -10.41
N SER A 243 -6.66 14.17 -9.50
CA SER A 243 -6.87 15.61 -9.37
C SER A 243 -6.49 16.40 -10.62
N LEU A 244 -5.66 15.85 -11.51
CA LEU A 244 -5.35 16.46 -12.80
C LEU A 244 -6.54 16.44 -13.76
N LEU A 245 -7.44 15.47 -13.62
CA LEU A 245 -8.68 15.39 -14.40
C LEU A 245 -9.75 16.35 -13.85
N ASP A 246 -9.70 16.64 -12.54
CA ASP A 246 -10.63 17.57 -11.90
C ASP A 246 -10.30 19.04 -12.23
N SER A 247 -9.08 19.33 -12.68
CA SER A 247 -8.62 20.70 -13.00
C SER A 247 -8.55 21.00 -14.50
N VAL A 248 -9.23 20.22 -15.34
CA VAL A 248 -9.16 20.30 -16.80
C VAL A 248 -9.94 21.49 -17.37
N ASP A 249 -9.43 22.09 -18.45
CA ASP A 249 -10.14 23.16 -19.17
C ASP A 249 -11.51 22.67 -19.69
N PRO A 250 -12.59 23.48 -19.64
CA PRO A 250 -13.92 23.09 -20.11
C PRO A 250 -13.98 22.61 -21.57
N ALA A 251 -13.06 23.07 -22.42
CA ALA A 251 -12.97 22.58 -23.79
C ALA A 251 -12.51 21.12 -23.85
N VAL A 252 -11.61 20.73 -22.95
CA VAL A 252 -11.07 19.38 -22.85
C VAL A 252 -12.01 18.46 -22.08
N SER A 253 -12.71 18.95 -21.05
CA SER A 253 -13.66 18.13 -20.28
C SER A 253 -14.76 17.52 -21.16
N ARG A 254 -15.26 18.28 -22.15
CA ARG A 254 -16.24 17.80 -23.13
C ARG A 254 -15.79 16.55 -23.90
N TRP A 255 -14.49 16.43 -24.15
CA TRP A 255 -13.94 15.24 -24.79
C TRP A 255 -13.78 14.09 -23.81
N LEU A 256 -13.40 14.37 -22.56
CA LEU A 256 -13.31 13.36 -21.50
C LEU A 256 -14.67 12.71 -21.22
N ASP A 257 -15.77 13.45 -21.36
CA ASP A 257 -17.14 12.93 -21.21
C ASP A 257 -17.51 11.87 -22.25
N LEU A 258 -16.77 11.77 -23.36
CA LEU A 258 -16.95 10.74 -24.39
C LEU A 258 -16.19 9.44 -24.10
N ALA A 259 -15.45 9.39 -23.00
CA ALA A 259 -14.63 8.23 -22.65
C ALA A 259 -15.41 7.22 -21.81
N ASP A 260 -15.15 5.94 -22.05
CA ASP A 260 -15.61 4.85 -21.19
C ASP A 260 -14.57 4.59 -20.10
N GLU A 261 -14.97 4.56 -18.83
CA GLU A 261 -14.06 4.23 -17.73
C GLU A 261 -13.89 2.70 -17.63
N ALA A 262 -12.78 2.18 -18.17
CA ALA A 262 -12.48 0.75 -18.16
C ALA A 262 -11.98 0.26 -16.78
N ALA A 263 -11.33 1.15 -16.03
CA ALA A 263 -10.91 0.96 -14.64
C ALA A 263 -10.72 2.34 -13.99
N ARG A 264 -10.60 2.41 -12.66
CA ARG A 264 -10.46 3.70 -11.95
C ARG A 264 -9.27 4.52 -12.48
N GLY A 265 -9.58 5.64 -13.14
CA GLY A 265 -8.56 6.51 -13.75
C GLY A 265 -7.90 5.96 -15.02
N VAL A 266 -8.52 4.98 -15.67
CA VAL A 266 -8.22 4.51 -17.03
C VAL A 266 -9.43 4.78 -17.91
N LEU A 267 -9.29 5.75 -18.79
CA LEU A 267 -10.32 6.19 -19.71
C LEU A 267 -10.03 5.60 -21.09
N GLN A 268 -10.99 4.89 -21.68
CA GLN A 268 -10.90 4.38 -23.04
C GLN A 268 -11.72 5.25 -23.98
N PHE A 269 -11.13 5.55 -25.13
CA PHE A 269 -11.73 6.39 -26.15
C PHE A 269 -11.88 5.60 -27.44
N SER A 270 -12.97 5.87 -28.16
CA SER A 270 -13.21 5.43 -29.52
C SER A 270 -14.03 6.51 -30.23
N ILE A 271 -13.38 7.63 -30.54
CA ILE A 271 -14.02 8.88 -30.98
C ILE A 271 -13.76 9.22 -32.44
N GLU A 272 -13.36 8.22 -33.24
CA GLU A 272 -12.98 8.38 -34.65
C GLU A 272 -14.07 9.09 -35.46
N TRP A 273 -15.34 8.70 -35.26
CA TRP A 273 -16.47 9.30 -35.97
C TRP A 273 -16.74 10.75 -35.55
N GLN A 274 -16.67 11.04 -34.26
CA GLN A 274 -16.86 12.39 -33.73
C GLN A 274 -15.77 13.34 -34.23
N LEU A 275 -14.53 12.86 -34.31
CA LEU A 275 -13.42 13.63 -34.84
C LEU A 275 -13.53 13.81 -36.36
N ALA A 276 -13.94 12.77 -37.09
CA ALA A 276 -14.19 12.84 -38.53
C ALA A 276 -15.31 13.84 -38.88
N ASP A 277 -16.39 13.88 -38.10
CA ASP A 277 -17.50 14.82 -38.32
C ASP A 277 -17.07 16.27 -38.07
N LEU A 278 -16.34 16.53 -36.99
CA LEU A 278 -15.81 17.86 -36.68
C LEU A 278 -14.79 18.34 -37.72
N THR A 279 -13.86 17.48 -38.11
CA THR A 279 -12.89 17.80 -39.18
C THR A 279 -13.56 17.99 -40.54
N GLY A 280 -14.60 17.20 -40.83
CA GLY A 280 -15.49 17.40 -41.97
C GLY A 280 -16.12 18.79 -41.95
N LEU A 281 -16.71 19.19 -40.82
CA LEU A 281 -17.30 20.51 -40.64
C LEU A 281 -16.27 21.65 -40.84
N PHE A 282 -15.05 21.52 -40.31
CA PHE A 282 -14.00 22.50 -40.56
C PHE A 282 -13.60 22.56 -42.04
N THR A 283 -13.50 21.41 -42.73
CA THR A 283 -13.09 21.38 -44.14
C THR A 283 -14.20 21.83 -45.10
N THR A 284 -15.47 21.64 -44.75
CA THR A 284 -16.62 21.99 -45.62
C THR A 284 -17.26 23.34 -45.30
N ALA A 285 -17.32 23.75 -44.03
CA ALA A 285 -18.03 24.97 -43.61
C ALA A 285 -17.11 26.21 -43.47
N ALA A 286 -15.80 26.02 -43.40
CA ALA A 286 -14.82 27.11 -43.40
C ALA A 286 -13.52 26.63 -44.07
N PRO A 287 -13.39 26.72 -45.41
CA PRO A 287 -12.20 26.22 -46.09
C PRO A 287 -10.99 27.08 -45.72
N VAL A 288 -10.32 26.73 -44.63
CA VAL A 288 -8.96 27.16 -44.39
C VAL A 288 -8.12 26.38 -45.39
N ARG A 289 -7.87 27.00 -46.55
CA ARG A 289 -6.79 26.57 -47.44
C ARG A 289 -5.49 26.80 -46.68
N LEU A 290 -5.00 25.76 -46.02
CA LEU A 290 -3.56 25.67 -45.77
C LEU A 290 -2.94 25.41 -47.14
N GLU A 291 -2.19 26.38 -47.64
CA GLU A 291 -1.42 26.21 -48.88
C GLU A 291 -0.56 24.95 -48.74
N PRO A 292 -0.50 24.10 -49.79
CA PRO A 292 0.33 22.91 -49.74
C PRO A 292 1.77 23.36 -49.47
N ASP A 293 2.42 22.74 -48.48
CA ASP A 293 3.82 23.00 -48.14
C ASP A 293 4.63 23.12 -49.43
N VAL A 294 5.07 24.35 -49.70
CA VAL A 294 6.07 24.60 -50.74
C VAL A 294 7.27 23.76 -50.33
N LYS A 295 7.72 22.88 -51.22
CA LYS A 295 9.06 22.29 -51.17
C LYS A 295 10.07 23.43 -51.33
N THR A 296 10.30 24.20 -50.28
CA THR A 296 11.55 24.92 -50.08
C THR A 296 12.47 23.95 -49.36
N THR A 297 13.22 23.21 -50.17
CA THR A 297 14.57 22.83 -49.80
C THR A 297 15.25 24.03 -49.16
N ASP A 298 15.85 23.78 -47.99
CA ASP A 298 16.68 24.69 -47.20
C ASP A 298 15.92 25.72 -46.34
N ASP A 299 15.30 25.26 -45.24
CA ASP A 299 15.48 25.92 -43.94
C ASP A 299 15.13 24.99 -42.77
N VAL A 300 16.14 24.65 -41.99
CA VAL A 300 16.07 23.74 -40.84
C VAL A 300 15.58 24.54 -39.63
N LEU A 301 14.29 24.43 -39.30
CA LEU A 301 13.65 25.05 -38.14
C LEU A 301 13.77 24.22 -36.84
N PHE A 302 14.94 23.60 -36.61
CA PHE A 302 15.30 23.05 -35.29
C PHE A 302 16.81 23.20 -35.06
N PRO A 303 17.27 23.83 -33.95
CA PRO A 303 18.68 23.83 -33.63
C PRO A 303 19.13 22.39 -33.35
N ARG A 304 20.26 21.99 -33.94
CA ARG A 304 20.94 20.76 -33.56
C ARG A 304 21.42 20.91 -32.11
N CYS A 305 20.94 20.06 -31.22
CA CYS A 305 21.56 19.89 -29.91
C CYS A 305 22.97 19.31 -30.12
N GLY A 306 23.98 20.11 -29.77
CA GLY A 306 25.34 19.63 -29.47
C GLY A 306 25.45 19.23 -28.01
#